data_AF-A0A1V6I3U3-F1
#
_entry.id   AF-A0A1V6I3U3-F1
#
_cell.length_a   1.000
_cell.length_b   1.000
_cell.length_c   1.000
_cell.angle_alpha   90.00
_cell.angle_beta   90.00
_cell.angle_gamma   90.00
#
_symmetry.space_group_name_H-M   'P 1'
#
loop_
_entity.id
_entity.type
_entity.pdbx_description
1 polymer ?
#
loop_
_entity_poly.entity_id
_entity_poly.type
_entity_poly.pdbx_seq_one_letter_code
_entity_poly.pdbx_strand_id
1 'polypeptide(L)'
;MKTLNDIEKKNNFKVPEDYFDNVEKEIIDKINSDQVPKKPTPYQILKPYLYMAAAVLILAIGFKGMIKISANKQDKKIITETNEANYTFDDMISELSYYDDMGLYEYINDENDDYWNSELITNDEDLAYLEDYLTQNYLEYELE
;
A
#
# COMPACT_ATOMS: atom_id res chain seq x y z
N MET A 1 -37.03 -37.12 -35.18
CA MET A 1 -35.91 -36.15 -35.06
C MET A 1 -36.43 -34.81 -35.52
N LYS A 2 -36.26 -33.74 -34.74
CA LYS A 2 -36.59 -32.40 -35.21
C LYS A 2 -35.54 -31.96 -36.23
N THR A 3 -35.98 -31.33 -37.31
CA THR A 3 -35.14 -30.80 -38.39
C THR A 3 -34.96 -29.29 -38.23
N LEU A 4 -33.96 -28.70 -38.89
CA LEU A 4 -33.71 -27.24 -38.82
C LEU A 4 -34.93 -26.40 -39.25
N ASN A 5 -35.82 -26.98 -40.06
CA ASN A 5 -37.05 -26.33 -40.50
C ASN A 5 -38.14 -26.30 -39.42
N ASP A 6 -38.01 -27.10 -38.35
CA ASP A 6 -38.95 -27.15 -37.23
C ASP A 6 -38.61 -26.12 -36.13
N ILE A 7 -37.57 -25.30 -36.33
CA ILE A 7 -37.15 -24.24 -35.41
C ILE A 7 -37.78 -22.93 -35.89
N GLU A 8 -38.54 -22.26 -35.01
CA GLU A 8 -39.06 -20.92 -35.29
C GLU A 8 -37.90 -19.97 -35.63
N LYS A 9 -37.94 -19.36 -36.81
CA LYS A 9 -36.95 -18.38 -37.29
C LYS A 9 -37.11 -17.03 -36.59
N LYS A 10 -37.16 -17.04 -35.26
CA LYS A 10 -37.20 -15.84 -34.44
C LYS A 10 -35.78 -15.33 -34.25
N ASN A 11 -35.51 -14.10 -34.67
CA ASN A 11 -34.23 -13.45 -34.41
C ASN A 11 -34.14 -13.08 -32.93
N ASN A 12 -33.43 -13.90 -32.15
CA ASN A 12 -33.16 -13.66 -30.73
C ASN A 12 -31.86 -12.87 -30.50
N PHE A 13 -31.12 -12.53 -31.56
CA PHE A 13 -29.87 -11.76 -31.51
C PHE A 13 -30.14 -10.28 -31.76
N LYS A 14 -31.16 -9.71 -31.08
CA LYS A 14 -31.45 -8.27 -31.13
C LYS A 14 -30.91 -7.62 -29.87
N VAL A 15 -30.10 -6.58 -30.05
CA VAL A 15 -29.68 -5.71 -28.95
C VAL A 15 -30.89 -4.93 -28.39
N PRO A 16 -30.89 -4.59 -27.09
CA PRO A 16 -31.87 -3.66 -26.54
C PRO A 16 -31.89 -2.33 -27.31
N GLU A 17 -33.03 -1.67 -27.32
CA GLU A 17 -33.13 -0.32 -27.88
C GLU A 17 -32.23 0.63 -27.06
N ASP A 18 -31.53 1.52 -27.77
CA ASP A 18 -30.62 2.53 -27.20
C ASP A 18 -29.44 1.96 -26.37
N TYR A 19 -29.06 0.69 -26.56
CA TYR A 19 -27.91 0.09 -25.85
C TYR A 19 -26.60 0.86 -26.14
N PHE A 20 -26.29 1.06 -27.41
CA PHE A 20 -25.05 1.72 -27.82
C PHE A 20 -25.05 3.22 -27.51
N ASP A 21 -26.23 3.84 -27.36
CA ASP A 21 -26.35 5.26 -27.05
C ASP A 21 -26.12 5.55 -25.55
N ASN A 22 -26.36 4.57 -24.68
CA ASN A 22 -26.28 4.73 -23.22
C ASN A 22 -25.08 4.00 -22.58
N VAL A 23 -24.49 3.01 -23.25
CA VAL A 23 -23.40 2.20 -22.70
C VAL A 23 -22.17 3.05 -22.33
N GLU A 24 -21.83 4.03 -23.15
CA GLU A 24 -20.71 4.95 -22.88
C GLU A 24 -20.95 5.74 -21.58
N LYS A 25 -22.15 6.31 -21.43
CA LYS A 25 -22.54 7.05 -20.23
C LYS A 25 -22.53 6.16 -18.99
N GLU A 26 -23.05 4.94 -19.09
CA GLU A 26 -23.09 3.99 -17.98
C GLU A 26 -21.67 3.59 -17.52
N ILE A 27 -20.74 3.41 -18.46
CA ILE A 27 -19.33 3.12 -18.16
C ILE A 27 -18.69 4.30 -17.43
N ILE A 28 -18.83 5.51 -17.97
CA ILE A 28 -18.28 6.74 -17.38
C ILE A 28 -18.86 6.98 -15.97
N ASP A 29 -20.16 6.82 -15.80
CA ASP A 29 -20.84 6.99 -14.51
C ASP A 29 -20.35 5.98 -13.46
N LYS A 30 -20.10 4.73 -13.84
CA LYS A 30 -19.55 3.72 -12.92
C LYS A 30 -18.12 4.03 -12.50
N ILE A 31 -17.27 4.42 -13.45
CA ILE A 31 -15.88 4.81 -13.17
C ILE A 31 -15.86 5.99 -12.18
N ASN A 32 -16.68 7.02 -12.42
CA ASN A 32 -16.74 8.21 -11.57
C ASN A 32 -17.39 7.93 -10.20
N SER A 33 -18.38 7.03 -10.13
CA SER A 33 -19.04 6.64 -8.88
C SER A 33 -18.10 5.89 -7.92
N ASP A 34 -17.19 5.09 -8.44
CA ASP A 34 -16.24 4.31 -7.61
C ASP A 34 -15.04 5.14 -7.14
N GLN A 35 -14.77 6.27 -7.79
CA GLN A 35 -13.67 7.16 -7.45
C GLN A 35 -13.99 8.18 -6.35
N VAL A 36 -15.19 8.22 -5.80
CA VAL A 36 -15.49 9.15 -4.70
C VAL A 36 -14.94 8.54 -3.40
N PRO A 37 -13.78 9.00 -2.86
CA PRO A 37 -13.27 8.46 -1.62
C PRO A 37 -14.32 8.73 -0.54
N LYS A 38 -14.86 7.65 0.05
CA LYS A 38 -15.75 7.77 1.20
C LYS A 38 -14.96 8.46 2.29
N LYS A 39 -15.32 9.72 2.59
CA LYS A 39 -14.65 10.51 3.64
C LYS A 39 -14.63 9.67 4.92
N PRO A 40 -13.44 9.43 5.51
CA PRO A 40 -13.34 8.57 6.67
C PRO A 40 -14.21 9.15 7.79
N THR A 41 -14.98 8.29 8.45
CA THR A 41 -15.81 8.73 9.57
C THR A 41 -14.92 9.06 10.77
N PRO A 42 -15.29 9.99 11.65
CA PRO A 42 -14.47 10.34 12.82
C PRO A 42 -14.18 9.13 13.72
N TYR A 43 -15.05 8.11 13.71
CA TYR A 43 -14.81 6.85 14.41
C TYR A 43 -13.67 6.03 13.81
N GLN A 44 -13.52 6.00 12.48
CA GLN A 44 -12.40 5.30 11.81
C GLN A 44 -11.07 5.97 12.14
N ILE A 45 -11.07 7.30 12.26
CA ILE A 45 -9.89 8.08 12.65
C ILE A 45 -9.55 7.87 14.13
N LEU A 46 -10.55 7.77 15.01
CA LEU A 46 -10.35 7.66 16.46
C LEU A 46 -9.97 6.24 16.93
N LYS A 47 -10.41 5.19 16.21
CA LYS A 47 -10.14 3.78 16.54
C LYS A 47 -8.66 3.45 16.81
N PRO A 48 -7.68 3.85 15.97
CA PRO A 48 -6.27 3.57 16.24
C PRO A 48 -5.74 4.29 17.48
N TYR A 49 -6.15 5.53 17.74
CA TYR A 49 -5.73 6.28 18.93
C TYR A 49 -6.24 5.64 20.23
N LEU A 50 -7.43 5.03 20.20
CA LEU A 50 -7.96 4.31 21.35
C LEU A 50 -7.09 3.09 21.71
N TYR A 51 -6.59 2.36 20.71
CA TYR A 51 -5.68 1.22 20.93
C TYR A 51 -4.32 1.70 21.47
N MET A 52 -3.77 2.79 20.91
CA MET A 52 -2.54 3.40 21.40
C MET A 52 -2.67 3.83 22.86
N ALA A 53 -3.76 4.50 23.22
CA ALA A 53 -4.03 4.92 24.60
C ALA A 53 -4.09 3.72 25.56
N ALA A 54 -4.76 2.62 25.17
CA ALA A 54 -4.79 1.40 25.97
C ALA A 54 -3.41 0.78 26.15
N ALA A 55 -2.59 0.71 25.08
CA ALA A 55 -1.23 0.18 25.16
C ALA A 55 -0.34 1.00 26.11
N VAL A 56 -0.41 2.34 26.04
CA VAL A 56 0.34 3.23 26.95
C VAL A 56 -0.09 3.02 28.40
N LEU A 57 -1.39 2.85 28.67
CA LEU A 57 -1.88 2.58 30.02
C LEU A 57 -1.38 1.24 30.56
N ILE A 58 -1.40 0.18 29.75
CA ILE A 58 -0.87 -1.15 30.12
C ILE A 58 0.62 -1.05 30.45
N LEU A 59 1.41 -0.37 29.60
CA LEU A 59 2.84 -0.16 29.84
C LEU A 59 3.08 0.66 31.11
N ALA A 60 2.34 1.73 31.34
CA ALA A 60 2.49 2.57 32.53
C ALA A 60 2.16 1.81 33.83
N ILE A 61 1.13 0.96 33.80
CA ILE A 61 0.77 0.09 34.94
C ILE A 61 1.85 -0.97 35.16
N GLY A 62 2.32 -1.61 34.08
CA GLY A 62 3.41 -2.59 34.13
C GLY A 62 4.71 -2.00 34.66
N PHE A 63 5.12 -0.83 34.18
CA PHE A 63 6.29 -0.09 34.66
C PHE A 63 6.16 0.30 36.13
N LYS A 64 5.01 0.82 36.57
CA LYS A 64 4.78 1.15 37.99
C LYS A 64 4.82 -0.09 38.89
N GLY A 65 4.29 -1.23 38.42
CA GLY A 65 4.38 -2.50 39.13
C GLY A 65 5.83 -2.99 39.24
N MET A 66 6.58 -2.92 38.15
CA MET A 66 8.00 -3.28 38.08
C MET A 66 8.88 -2.42 38.98
N ILE A 67 8.69 -1.09 38.99
CA ILE A 67 9.44 -0.17 39.86
C ILE A 67 9.15 -0.46 41.34
N LYS A 68 7.91 -0.75 41.73
CA LYS A 68 7.57 -1.09 43.12
C LYS A 68 8.16 -2.43 43.57
N ILE A 69 8.28 -3.40 42.68
CA ILE A 69 8.93 -4.69 42.95
C ILE A 69 10.45 -4.49 43.10
N SER A 70 11.08 -3.63 42.28
CA SER A 70 12.51 -3.32 42.39
C SER A 70 12.88 -2.40 43.55
N ALA A 71 12.00 -1.49 43.97
CA ALA A 71 12.24 -0.59 45.10
C ALA A 71 12.20 -1.30 46.48
N ASN A 72 11.77 -2.57 46.53
CA ASN A 72 11.81 -3.41 47.73
C ASN A 72 13.09 -4.27 47.78
N LYS A 73 14.24 -3.67 47.48
CA LYS A 73 15.56 -4.21 47.83
C LYS A 73 16.49 -3.04 48.17
N GLN A 74 16.63 -2.83 49.48
CA GLN A 74 17.83 -2.39 50.20
C GLN A 74 18.65 -1.25 49.58
N ASP A 75 18.70 -0.13 50.30
CA ASP A 75 19.71 0.92 50.16
C ASP A 75 21.12 0.33 50.01
N LYS A 76 21.61 0.25 48.77
CA LYS A 76 23.03 0.11 48.49
C LYS A 76 23.40 1.24 47.56
N LYS A 77 24.15 2.21 48.09
CA LYS A 77 24.82 3.25 47.30
C LYS A 77 25.76 2.56 46.33
N ILE A 78 25.33 2.41 45.08
CA ILE A 78 26.20 2.01 43.98
C ILE A 78 26.76 3.30 43.41
N ILE A 79 28.03 3.57 43.67
CA ILE A 79 28.81 4.47 42.81
C ILE A 79 29.11 3.63 41.58
N THR A 80 28.33 3.82 40.52
CA THR A 80 28.70 3.35 39.19
C THR A 80 29.19 4.58 38.44
N GLU A 81 30.47 4.64 38.15
CA GLU A 81 30.95 5.41 37.01
C GLU A 81 30.27 4.81 35.78
N THR A 82 29.19 5.45 35.32
CA THR A 82 28.57 5.12 34.05
C THR A 82 29.39 5.81 32.98
N ASN A 83 30.24 5.04 32.30
CA ASN A 83 30.62 5.40 30.94
C ASN A 83 29.36 5.24 30.07
N GLU A 84 28.48 6.24 30.13
CA GLU A 84 27.41 6.44 29.16
C GLU A 84 28.08 6.75 27.83
N ALA A 85 28.20 5.73 26.98
CA ALA A 85 28.33 5.99 25.56
C ALA A 85 27.06 6.75 25.15
N ASN A 86 27.18 8.07 25.03
CA ASN A 86 26.13 8.95 24.55
C ASN A 86 25.92 8.64 23.06
N TYR A 87 25.05 7.67 22.77
CA TYR A 87 24.56 7.49 21.41
C TYR A 87 23.75 8.72 21.04
N THR A 88 24.22 9.44 20.04
CA THR A 88 23.49 10.59 19.51
C THR A 88 22.31 10.10 18.67
N PHE A 89 21.32 10.97 18.48
CA PHE A 89 20.18 10.64 17.63
C PHE A 89 20.62 10.20 16.22
N ASP A 90 21.70 10.78 15.69
CA ASP A 90 22.31 10.38 14.42
C ASP A 90 22.84 8.94 14.43
N ASP A 91 23.45 8.49 15.52
CA ASP A 91 23.93 7.11 15.64
C ASP A 91 22.77 6.11 15.57
N MET A 92 21.64 6.46 16.20
CA MET A 92 20.43 5.62 16.21
C MET A 92 19.75 5.59 14.83
N ILE A 93 19.75 6.71 14.10
CA ILE A 93 19.22 6.78 12.74
C ILE A 93 20.11 6.01 11.76
N SER A 94 21.43 6.11 11.89
CA SER A 94 22.38 5.36 11.07
C SER A 94 22.27 3.86 11.29
N GLU A 95 22.05 3.41 12.53
CA GLU A 95 21.83 2.00 12.83
C GLU A 95 20.50 1.52 12.24
N LEU A 96 19.44 2.31 12.37
CA LEU A 96 18.13 1.99 11.78
C LEU A 96 18.16 1.93 10.25
N SER A 97 18.86 2.85 9.58
CA SER A 97 18.97 2.86 8.11
C SER A 97 19.76 1.65 7.60
N TYR A 98 20.78 1.19 8.33
CA TYR A 98 21.55 0.00 7.95
C TYR A 98 20.69 -1.27 7.95
N TYR A 99 19.75 -1.40 8.90
CA TYR A 99 18.80 -2.51 8.92
C TYR A 99 17.73 -2.41 7.82
N ASP A 100 17.27 -1.19 7.52
CA ASP A 100 16.28 -0.94 6.47
C ASP A 100 16.85 -1.22 5.06
N ASP A 101 18.08 -0.76 4.80
CA ASP A 101 18.79 -1.05 3.55
C ASP A 101 18.99 -2.57 3.34
N MET A 102 19.30 -3.32 4.40
CA MET A 102 19.43 -4.78 4.33
C MET A 102 18.10 -5.46 3.97
N GLY A 103 16.98 -4.99 4.52
CA GLY A 103 15.65 -5.47 4.17
C GLY A 103 15.26 -5.12 2.73
N LEU A 104 15.69 -3.96 2.23
CA LEU A 104 15.52 -3.57 0.83
C LEU A 104 16.32 -4.46 -0.12
N TYR A 105 17.58 -4.79 0.23
CA TYR A 105 18.38 -5.73 -0.55
C TYR A 105 17.79 -7.13 -0.55
N GLU A 106 17.32 -7.61 0.61
CA GLU A 106 16.62 -8.90 0.70
C GLU A 106 15.37 -8.88 -0.17
N TYR A 107 14.54 -7.84 -0.13
CA TYR A 107 13.34 -7.74 -0.98
C TYR A 107 13.63 -7.69 -2.49
N ILE A 108 14.72 -7.05 -2.90
CA ILE A 108 15.12 -6.98 -4.31
C ILE A 108 15.78 -8.29 -4.79
N ASN A 109 16.50 -8.99 -3.91
CA ASN A 109 17.18 -10.25 -4.23
C ASN A 109 16.39 -11.52 -3.86
N ASP A 110 15.28 -11.42 -3.12
CA ASP A 110 14.40 -12.53 -2.75
C ASP A 110 13.68 -12.99 -4.02
N GLU A 111 14.32 -13.97 -4.67
CA GLU A 111 13.95 -14.77 -5.84
C GLU A 111 12.46 -14.72 -6.21
N ASN A 112 12.05 -13.61 -6.81
CA ASN A 112 10.94 -13.51 -7.75
C ASN A 112 11.50 -13.21 -9.14
N ASP A 113 12.49 -14.01 -9.53
CA ASP A 113 13.35 -13.81 -10.71
C ASP A 113 12.66 -14.20 -12.04
N ASP A 114 11.40 -14.66 -12.01
CA ASP A 114 10.72 -15.20 -13.19
C ASP A 114 9.58 -14.32 -13.75
N TYR A 115 9.16 -13.25 -13.06
CA TYR A 115 7.97 -12.47 -13.49
C TYR A 115 8.26 -11.03 -13.94
N TRP A 116 9.33 -10.40 -13.45
CA TRP A 116 9.66 -9.00 -13.82
C TRP A 116 10.78 -8.88 -14.87
N ASN A 117 11.58 -9.92 -15.08
CA ASN A 117 12.70 -9.90 -16.02
C ASN A 117 12.29 -9.98 -17.51
N SER A 118 11.02 -10.23 -17.82
CA SER A 118 10.52 -10.26 -19.20
C SER A 118 10.21 -8.89 -19.79
N GLU A 119 10.26 -7.83 -18.97
CA GLU A 119 9.77 -6.49 -19.36
C GLU A 119 10.79 -5.38 -19.04
N LEU A 120 12.02 -5.76 -18.65
CA LEU A 120 13.12 -4.83 -18.53
C LEU A 120 13.51 -4.34 -19.93
N ILE A 121 13.56 -3.02 -20.07
CA ILE A 121 14.15 -2.30 -21.20
C ILE A 121 15.61 -2.75 -21.29
N THR A 122 15.87 -3.71 -22.16
CA THR A 122 17.20 -4.32 -22.31
C THR A 122 17.86 -3.84 -23.59
N ASN A 123 17.06 -3.35 -24.55
CA ASN A 123 17.47 -3.03 -25.89
C ASN A 123 17.02 -1.61 -26.27
N ASP A 124 17.73 -0.98 -27.21
CA ASP A 124 17.39 0.37 -27.71
C ASP A 124 15.98 0.44 -28.34
N GLU A 125 15.45 -0.69 -28.80
CA GLU A 125 14.12 -0.84 -29.39
C GLU A 125 13.00 -0.71 -28.35
N ASP A 126 13.22 -1.21 -27.13
CA ASP A 126 12.26 -1.12 -26.02
C ASP A 126 12.18 0.32 -25.49
N LEU A 127 13.30 1.04 -25.54
CA LEU A 127 13.41 2.46 -25.20
C LEU A 127 12.62 3.33 -26.19
N ALA A 128 12.73 3.04 -27.49
CA ALA A 128 11.99 3.76 -28.52
C ALA A 128 10.47 3.57 -28.41
N TYR A 129 10.02 2.36 -28.07
CA TYR A 129 8.61 2.08 -27.81
C TYR A 129 8.08 2.85 -26.60
N LEU A 130 8.86 2.94 -25.53
CA LEU A 130 8.48 3.72 -24.35
C LEU A 130 8.43 5.22 -24.65
N GLU A 131 9.39 5.74 -25.41
CA GLU A 131 9.42 7.16 -25.80
C GLU A 131 8.20 7.53 -26.67
N ASP A 132 7.81 6.67 -27.62
CA ASP A 132 6.61 6.87 -28.44
C ASP A 132 5.33 6.81 -27.60
N TYR A 133 5.22 5.82 -26.70
CA TYR A 133 4.09 5.68 -25.78
C TYR A 133 3.93 6.89 -24.85
N LEU A 134 5.04 7.39 -24.29
CA LEU A 134 5.03 8.58 -23.44
C LEU A 134 4.67 9.82 -24.25
N THR A 135 5.21 9.98 -25.45
CA THR A 135 4.88 11.12 -26.33
C THR A 135 3.39 11.14 -26.68
N GLN A 136 2.81 9.97 -26.95
CA GLN A 136 1.40 9.85 -27.31
C GLN A 136 0.45 10.19 -26.15
N ASN A 137 0.87 9.97 -24.89
CA ASN A 137 0.06 10.22 -23.69
C ASN A 137 0.41 11.53 -22.95
N TYR A 138 1.59 12.11 -23.12
CA TYR A 138 1.97 13.39 -22.50
C TYR A 138 1.41 14.60 -23.25
N LEU A 139 1.10 14.48 -24.55
CA LEU A 139 0.53 15.57 -25.34
C LEU A 139 -0.88 15.99 -24.88
N GLU A 140 -1.53 15.23 -23.99
CA GLU A 140 -2.87 15.52 -23.49
C GLU A 140 -2.89 16.49 -22.29
N TYR A 141 -1.73 16.81 -21.69
CA TYR A 141 -1.66 17.64 -20.46
C TYR A 141 -1.07 19.06 -20.63
N GLU A 142 -0.63 19.47 -21.82
CA GLU A 142 -0.08 20.83 -22.06
C GLU A 142 -0.99 21.79 -22.85
N LEU A 143 -2.30 21.53 -22.91
CA LEU A 143 -3.28 22.50 -23.43
C LEU A 143 -4.39 22.79 -22.41
N GLU A 144 -4.01 23.40 -21.28
CA GLU A 144 -4.84 24.36 -20.52
C GLU A 144 -3.98 25.37 -19.75
#